data_AF-A0A2K3NJX5-F1
#
_entry.id   AF-A0A2K3NJX5-F1
#
_cell.length_a   1.000
_cell.length_b   1.000
_cell.length_c   1.000
_cell.angle_alpha   90.00
_cell.angle_beta   90.00
_cell.angle_gamma   90.00
#
_symmetry.space_group_name_H-M   'P 1'
#
loop_
_entity.id
_entity.type
_entity.pdbx_description
1 polymer ?
#
loop_
_entity_poly.entity_id
_entity_poly.type
_entity_poly.pdbx_seq_one_letter_code
_entity_poly.pdbx_strand_id
1 'polypeptide(L)'
;PRPRRHGVPINAVIVGLNYYSNDGVRSLQGAVNDAYKFRKGLLRYYQAKKRNIKLFVDAKLKNRKYRCVTCSDVVTAIMDMFRKARRGDILVYYFAGHGGSTSTKQYNNNSGNIEFLRTNKGDIRDGVMRQLSESVPEGCLFYIVTDCCKCGGLVEGVHEQIGTSTKHSVIRVRGEEPRMRYLSSLRKTSDIPNAIHLSACQNFQLSAETFFEDQNQSGGLFTDSLLKVLKKNYFRVSNIDLTRKIRKRMRNMKLKEKQHAGLYCSDVQGEFNFLSFEWMGLSKRRKRKLEKMGQTAIGSLKGMLPHKVIQSLEREDGTWQWDRIVDDFVVKGKMKNCLAVCGGTNDVSVAFGLLVSELSDKPWKGKVINFSAEPDLHVIEGDDLRSKTNFVKDMERGVNIDFQRVFDCILDVAIEENLKEDRMIKRIFVLSDMEFDEASANSWETDYQEITRKYGEAGYAVPQLVCPPALVSN
;
A
#
# COMPACT_ATOMS: atom_id res chain seq x y z
N PRO A 1 22.13 2.53 28.33
CA PRO A 1 22.53 3.64 27.43
C PRO A 1 21.49 4.79 27.45
N ARG A 2 21.82 5.95 28.02
CA ARG A 2 20.99 7.16 27.93
C ARG A 2 20.98 7.64 26.46
N PRO A 3 19.82 7.98 25.86
CA PRO A 3 19.78 8.44 24.47
C PRO A 3 20.51 9.80 24.33
N ARG A 4 21.47 9.87 23.38
CA ARG A 4 22.21 11.09 23.05
C ARG A 4 21.25 12.24 22.66
N ARG A 5 21.57 13.46 23.11
CA ARG A 5 20.84 14.72 22.89
C ARG A 5 20.84 15.14 21.40
N HIS A 6 20.00 14.54 20.56
CA HIS A 6 19.62 15.08 19.24
C HIS A 6 18.12 14.87 19.00
N GLY A 7 17.29 15.30 19.95
CA GLY A 7 15.84 15.11 19.88
C GLY A 7 15.23 16.03 18.83
N VAL A 8 14.72 15.45 17.75
CA VAL A 8 13.86 16.13 16.78
C VAL A 8 12.65 16.72 17.54
N PRO A 9 12.27 18.00 17.33
CA PRO A 9 11.14 18.57 18.05
C PRO A 9 9.84 17.85 17.71
N ILE A 10 9.13 17.40 18.74
CA ILE A 10 7.79 16.81 18.61
C ILE A 10 6.76 17.81 19.10
N ASN A 11 5.80 18.12 18.24
CA ASN A 11 4.58 18.83 18.56
C ASN A 11 3.41 17.85 18.49
N ALA A 12 2.53 17.84 19.49
CA ALA A 12 1.47 16.85 19.55
C ALA A 12 0.12 17.44 19.99
N VAL A 13 -0.94 16.96 19.35
CA VAL A 13 -2.32 17.08 19.78
C VAL A 13 -2.79 15.68 20.17
N ILE A 14 -3.13 15.49 21.45
CA ILE A 14 -3.52 14.20 22.02
C ILE A 14 -4.96 14.32 22.51
N VAL A 15 -5.82 13.41 22.05
CA VAL A 15 -7.24 13.36 22.37
C VAL A 15 -7.57 11.99 22.96
N GLY A 16 -8.25 11.96 24.11
CA GLY A 16 -8.77 10.74 24.73
C GLY A 16 -10.13 11.02 25.36
N LEU A 17 -11.19 10.39 24.85
CA LEU A 17 -12.57 10.71 25.22
C LEU A 17 -13.31 9.47 25.72
N ASN A 18 -13.91 9.58 26.90
CA ASN A 18 -14.69 8.53 27.55
C ASN A 18 -16.22 8.72 27.43
N TYR A 19 -16.69 9.89 26.97
CA TYR A 19 -18.09 10.20 26.65
C TYR A 19 -19.05 10.08 27.85
N TYR A 20 -18.59 10.35 29.08
CA TYR A 20 -19.41 10.23 30.30
C TYR A 20 -20.62 11.16 30.35
N SER A 21 -20.62 12.25 29.58
CA SER A 21 -21.67 13.26 29.56
C SER A 21 -22.38 13.38 28.21
N ASN A 22 -22.25 12.37 27.35
CA ASN A 22 -22.80 12.39 25.99
C ASN A 22 -24.01 11.47 25.90
N ASP A 23 -25.20 12.06 25.85
CA ASP A 23 -26.45 11.31 25.70
C ASP A 23 -26.45 10.51 24.39
N GLY A 24 -26.83 9.23 24.46
CA GLY A 24 -26.90 8.33 23.31
C GLY A 24 -25.56 7.77 22.81
N VAL A 25 -24.43 8.08 23.46
CA VAL A 25 -23.12 7.48 23.14
C VAL A 25 -22.66 6.59 24.29
N ARG A 26 -22.28 5.35 23.99
CA ARG A 26 -21.76 4.40 24.99
C ARG A 26 -20.49 4.96 25.65
N SER A 27 -20.46 5.08 26.97
CA SER A 27 -19.25 5.52 27.67
C SER A 27 -18.12 4.47 27.59
N LEU A 28 -16.89 4.97 27.52
CA LEU A 28 -15.64 4.20 27.57
C LEU A 28 -14.95 4.42 28.92
N GLN A 29 -13.96 3.59 29.25
CA GLN A 29 -13.19 3.73 30.48
C GLN A 29 -11.68 3.88 30.24
N GLY A 30 -11.20 3.49 29.06
CA GLY A 30 -9.78 3.40 28.73
C GLY A 30 -9.20 4.57 27.95
N ALA A 31 -9.99 5.25 27.12
CA ALA A 31 -9.47 6.22 26.15
C ALA A 31 -8.72 7.41 26.80
N VAL A 32 -9.24 7.93 27.92
CA VAL A 32 -8.54 8.96 28.72
C VAL A 32 -7.21 8.43 29.27
N ASN A 33 -7.17 7.19 29.75
CA ASN A 33 -5.94 6.57 30.27
C ASN A 33 -4.91 6.39 29.15
N ASP A 34 -5.34 5.99 27.97
CA ASP A 34 -4.49 5.81 26.80
C ASP A 34 -3.84 7.12 26.35
N ALA A 35 -4.61 8.22 26.31
CA ALA A 35 -4.09 9.55 26.04
C ALA A 35 -3.00 9.97 27.05
N TYR A 36 -3.20 9.68 28.35
CA TYR A 36 -2.17 9.94 29.37
C TYR A 36 -0.94 9.04 29.21
N LYS A 37 -1.11 7.74 28.90
CA LYS A 37 -0.02 6.79 28.67
C LYS A 37 0.80 7.19 27.44
N PHE A 38 0.14 7.55 26.34
CA PHE A 38 0.80 7.99 25.11
C PHE A 38 1.57 9.29 25.33
N ARG A 39 0.96 10.29 25.99
CA ARG A 39 1.64 11.54 26.40
C ARG A 39 2.88 11.24 27.24
N LYS A 40 2.76 10.38 28.25
CA LYS A 40 3.87 9.97 29.11
C LYS A 40 4.99 9.30 28.29
N GLY A 41 4.63 8.51 27.29
CA GLY A 41 5.55 7.93 26.32
C GLY A 41 6.37 8.98 25.56
N LEU A 42 5.69 9.98 24.98
CA LEU A 42 6.34 11.09 24.27
C LEU A 42 7.30 11.87 25.17
N LEU A 43 6.88 12.20 26.40
CA LEU A 43 7.68 12.96 27.35
C LEU A 43 8.92 12.18 27.81
N ARG A 44 8.76 10.90 28.16
CA ARG A 44 9.83 10.10 28.78
C ARG A 44 10.84 9.58 27.77
N TYR A 45 10.38 9.10 26.62
CA TYR A 45 11.22 8.33 25.70
C TYR A 45 11.67 9.16 24.50
N TYR A 46 10.76 9.97 23.95
CA TYR A 46 11.08 10.87 22.84
C TYR A 46 11.49 12.27 23.30
N GLN A 47 11.53 12.53 24.61
CA GLN A 47 11.94 13.81 25.19
C GLN A 47 11.13 15.01 24.65
N ALA A 48 9.87 14.77 24.26
CA ALA A 48 8.98 15.82 23.82
C ALA A 48 8.80 16.86 24.93
N LYS A 49 8.73 18.15 24.58
CA LYS A 49 8.53 19.21 25.58
C LYS A 49 7.05 19.26 25.96
N LYS A 50 6.75 19.29 27.26
CA LYS A 50 5.37 19.40 27.78
C LYS A 50 4.58 20.55 27.15
N ARG A 51 5.24 21.69 26.89
CA ARG A 51 4.66 22.88 26.26
C ARG A 51 4.25 22.70 24.79
N ASN A 52 4.81 21.69 24.12
CA ASN A 52 4.52 21.35 22.73
C ASN A 52 3.38 20.31 22.60
N ILE A 53 2.81 19.86 23.72
CA ILE A 53 1.74 18.85 23.74
C ILE A 53 0.43 19.51 24.21
N LYS A 54 -0.54 19.62 23.32
CA LYS A 54 -1.93 19.97 23.66
C LYS A 54 -2.70 18.67 24.00
N LEU A 55 -3.29 18.60 25.18
CA LEU A 55 -4.06 17.44 25.65
C LEU A 55 -5.54 17.80 25.80
N PHE A 56 -6.40 17.00 25.14
CA PHE A 56 -7.85 17.08 25.21
C PHE A 56 -8.39 15.79 25.81
N VAL A 57 -9.01 15.90 26.98
CA VAL A 57 -9.70 14.79 27.65
C VAL A 57 -11.00 15.32 28.23
N ASP A 58 -12.04 14.49 28.20
CA ASP A 58 -13.34 14.77 28.81
C ASP A 58 -13.42 14.22 30.24
N ALA A 59 -12.31 14.34 30.97
CA ALA A 59 -12.24 13.92 32.37
C ALA A 59 -12.96 14.93 33.29
N LYS A 60 -13.49 14.43 34.41
CA LYS A 60 -14.07 15.27 35.47
C LYS A 60 -12.96 16.08 36.12
N LEU A 61 -12.99 17.41 35.99
CA LEU A 61 -12.17 18.30 36.80
C LEU A 61 -12.83 18.39 38.18
N LYS A 62 -12.03 18.35 39.27
CA LYS A 62 -12.56 18.46 40.65
C LYS A 62 -13.55 19.62 40.74
N ASN A 63 -14.80 19.32 41.10
CA ASN A 63 -15.94 20.24 41.26
C ASN A 63 -16.41 20.98 39.99
N ARG A 64 -16.19 20.45 38.78
CA ARG A 64 -16.72 21.01 37.52
C ARG A 64 -17.41 19.95 36.65
N LYS A 65 -18.28 20.42 35.74
CA LYS A 65 -18.83 19.58 34.66
C LYS A 65 -17.70 18.99 33.82
N TYR A 66 -17.94 17.82 33.24
CA TYR A 66 -17.02 17.20 32.29
C TYR A 66 -16.65 18.19 31.18
N ARG A 67 -15.37 18.22 30.79
CA ARG A 67 -14.92 19.09 29.70
C ARG A 67 -15.50 18.55 28.39
N CYS A 68 -16.28 19.37 27.70
CA CYS A 68 -16.73 19.07 26.35
C CYS A 68 -15.60 19.41 25.36
N VAL A 69 -15.10 18.41 24.63
CA VAL A 69 -14.12 18.57 23.56
C VAL A 69 -14.85 18.53 22.22
N THR A 70 -14.78 19.60 21.45
CA THR A 70 -15.48 19.71 20.16
C THR A 70 -14.55 19.41 18.98
N CYS A 71 -15.13 19.10 17.82
CA CYS A 71 -14.40 18.99 16.55
C CYS A 71 -13.59 20.26 16.25
N SER A 72 -14.18 21.45 16.49
CA SER A 72 -13.51 22.74 16.28
C SER A 72 -12.28 22.93 17.17
N ASP A 73 -12.36 22.53 18.45
CA ASP A 73 -11.22 22.62 19.39
C ASP A 73 -10.02 21.81 18.90
N VAL A 74 -10.30 20.57 18.46
CA VAL A 74 -9.26 19.64 18.00
C VAL A 74 -8.66 20.10 16.68
N VAL A 75 -9.49 20.44 15.69
CA VAL A 75 -9.01 20.89 14.39
C VAL A 75 -8.21 22.19 14.52
N THR A 76 -8.71 23.17 15.28
CA THR A 76 -7.99 24.43 15.53
C THR A 76 -6.64 24.17 16.19
N ALA A 77 -6.56 23.21 17.12
CA ALA A 77 -5.31 22.83 17.74
C ALA A 77 -4.30 22.21 16.76
N ILE A 78 -4.75 21.40 15.80
CA ILE A 78 -3.91 20.84 14.74
C ILE A 78 -3.43 21.95 13.78
N MET A 79 -4.34 22.84 13.37
CA MET A 79 -3.99 23.98 12.51
C MET A 79 -2.94 24.88 13.17
N ASP A 80 -3.11 25.19 14.46
CA ASP A 80 -2.11 25.94 15.23
C ASP A 80 -0.76 25.23 15.32
N MET A 81 -0.78 23.90 15.46
CA MET A 81 0.43 23.09 15.46
C MET A 81 1.14 23.20 14.11
N PHE A 82 0.41 23.18 12.99
CA PHE A 82 0.97 23.32 11.65
C PHE A 82 1.55 24.72 11.43
N ARG A 83 0.85 25.78 11.85
CA ARG A 83 1.34 27.17 11.73
C ARG A 83 2.64 27.43 12.49
N LYS A 84 2.87 26.70 13.59
CA LYS A 84 4.07 26.85 14.44
C LYS A 84 5.21 25.90 14.05
N ALA A 85 4.93 24.91 13.20
CA ALA A 85 5.89 23.89 12.83
C ALA A 85 7.04 24.47 12.02
N ARG A 86 8.23 23.93 12.23
CA ARG A 86 9.43 24.25 11.46
C ARG A 86 9.90 23.01 10.72
N ARG A 87 10.60 23.22 9.60
CA ARG A 87 11.24 22.12 8.85
C ARG A 87 12.03 21.22 9.79
N GLY A 88 11.78 19.92 9.70
CA GLY A 88 12.33 18.89 10.57
C GLY A 88 11.47 18.56 11.79
N ASP A 89 10.38 19.27 12.08
CA ASP A 89 9.48 18.94 13.17
C ASP A 89 8.67 17.67 12.88
N ILE A 90 8.38 16.92 13.96
CA ILE A 90 7.45 15.80 13.95
C ILE A 90 6.15 16.27 14.59
N LEU A 91 5.07 16.18 13.83
CA LEU A 91 3.73 16.59 14.21
C LEU A 91 2.91 15.33 14.49
N VAL A 92 2.26 15.26 15.64
CA VAL A 92 1.55 14.05 16.08
C VAL A 92 0.11 14.40 16.41
N TYR A 93 -0.83 13.73 15.77
CA TYR A 93 -2.21 13.67 16.19
C TYR A 93 -2.51 12.26 16.72
N TYR A 94 -2.83 12.17 18.01
CA TYR A 94 -3.23 10.94 18.66
C TYR A 94 -4.69 11.04 19.08
N PHE A 95 -5.48 10.01 18.77
CA PHE A 95 -6.88 9.92 19.16
C PHE A 95 -7.20 8.55 19.75
N ALA A 96 -7.81 8.52 20.92
CA ALA A 96 -8.47 7.35 21.49
C ALA A 96 -9.93 7.69 21.82
N GLY A 97 -10.85 6.84 21.39
CA GLY A 97 -12.29 7.07 21.58
C GLY A 97 -13.15 6.33 20.56
N HIS A 98 -14.37 6.80 20.37
CA HIS A 98 -15.28 6.25 19.37
C HIS A 98 -14.92 6.72 17.97
N GLY A 99 -14.95 5.77 17.05
CA GLY A 99 -14.85 5.98 15.61
C GLY A 99 -15.99 5.24 14.92
N GLY A 100 -16.36 5.68 13.73
CA GLY A 100 -17.44 5.08 12.97
C GLY A 100 -17.31 5.37 11.49
N SER A 101 -18.26 4.80 10.75
CA SER A 101 -18.34 4.96 9.32
C SER A 101 -19.81 5.07 8.91
N THR A 102 -20.10 5.94 7.95
CA THR A 102 -21.43 6.06 7.34
C THR A 102 -21.30 5.84 5.84
N SER A 103 -22.09 4.93 5.27
CA SER A 103 -22.05 4.70 3.82
C SER A 103 -22.47 5.96 3.07
N THR A 104 -21.74 6.28 2.01
CA THR A 104 -22.07 7.39 1.11
C THR A 104 -22.03 6.91 -0.34
N LYS A 105 -22.94 7.44 -1.16
CA LYS A 105 -22.90 7.27 -2.63
C LYS A 105 -22.31 8.49 -3.34
N GLN A 106 -22.03 9.56 -2.58
CA GLN A 106 -21.79 10.91 -3.09
C GLN A 106 -20.32 11.20 -3.39
N TYR A 107 -19.38 10.59 -2.65
CA TYR A 107 -17.94 10.84 -2.76
C TYR A 107 -17.19 9.55 -3.05
N ASN A 108 -16.13 9.64 -3.85
CA ASN A 108 -15.22 8.52 -4.09
C ASN A 108 -14.15 8.48 -2.99
N ASN A 109 -14.46 7.80 -1.89
CA ASN A 109 -13.50 7.54 -0.83
C ASN A 109 -12.94 6.12 -0.95
N ASN A 110 -11.78 5.89 -0.34
CA ASN A 110 -11.01 4.66 -0.45
C ASN A 110 -11.75 3.40 0.08
N SER A 111 -12.81 3.59 0.88
CA SER A 111 -13.56 2.53 1.55
C SER A 111 -15.02 2.39 1.08
N GLY A 112 -15.56 3.37 0.35
CA GLY A 112 -16.99 3.52 0.08
C GLY A 112 -17.81 4.08 1.25
N ASN A 113 -17.18 4.50 2.35
CA ASN A 113 -17.85 5.03 3.56
C ASN A 113 -17.14 6.28 4.08
N ILE A 114 -17.90 7.27 4.55
CA ILE A 114 -17.34 8.41 5.28
C ILE A 114 -16.91 7.90 6.66
N GLU A 115 -15.61 7.77 6.89
CA GLU A 115 -15.09 7.50 8.23
C GLU A 115 -15.04 8.75 9.09
N PHE A 116 -15.24 8.59 10.40
CA PHE A 116 -15.16 9.71 11.33
C PHE A 116 -14.63 9.33 12.72
N LEU A 117 -13.98 10.30 13.35
CA LEU A 117 -13.63 10.30 14.77
C LEU A 117 -14.65 11.11 15.55
N ARG A 118 -15.28 10.51 16.57
CA ARG A 118 -16.34 11.16 17.33
C ARG A 118 -15.76 12.02 18.45
N THR A 119 -16.03 13.32 18.45
CA THR A 119 -15.73 14.17 19.61
C THR A 119 -16.94 14.27 20.54
N ASN A 120 -16.87 15.02 21.65
CA ASN A 120 -18.07 15.25 22.47
C ASN A 120 -19.12 16.07 21.70
N LYS A 121 -18.70 16.91 20.74
CA LYS A 121 -19.60 17.68 19.88
C LYS A 121 -19.04 17.81 18.46
N GLY A 122 -19.68 17.12 17.53
CA GLY A 122 -19.30 17.04 16.12
C GLY A 122 -18.29 15.94 15.85
N ASP A 123 -18.20 15.54 14.59
CA ASP A 123 -17.35 14.45 14.12
C ASP A 123 -16.22 15.01 13.24
N ILE A 124 -15.02 14.45 13.38
CA ILE A 124 -13.89 14.75 12.48
C ILE A 124 -13.88 13.68 11.38
N ARG A 125 -14.33 14.05 10.18
CA ARG A 125 -14.48 13.16 9.04
C ARG A 125 -13.15 12.94 8.30
N ASP A 126 -13.05 11.84 7.57
CA ASP A 126 -11.98 11.50 6.62
C ASP A 126 -11.57 12.67 5.70
N GLY A 127 -12.52 13.39 5.10
CA GLY A 127 -12.24 14.58 4.27
C GLY A 127 -11.51 15.69 5.03
N VAL A 128 -11.77 15.86 6.34
CA VAL A 128 -11.01 16.79 7.20
C VAL A 128 -9.56 16.33 7.31
N MET A 129 -9.37 15.03 7.58
CA MET A 129 -8.04 14.44 7.76
C MET A 129 -7.23 14.45 6.48
N ARG A 130 -7.87 14.22 5.33
CA ARG A 130 -7.27 14.37 4.02
C ARG A 130 -6.78 15.80 3.79
N GLN A 131 -7.65 16.79 3.98
CA GLN A 131 -7.29 18.20 3.77
C GLN A 131 -6.19 18.68 4.73
N LEU A 132 -6.17 18.18 5.97
CA LEU A 132 -5.04 18.39 6.89
C LEU A 132 -3.76 17.74 6.36
N SER A 133 -3.83 16.49 5.89
CA SER A 133 -2.68 15.75 5.35
C SER A 133 -2.08 16.39 4.08
N GLU A 134 -2.90 17.04 3.26
CA GLU A 134 -2.48 17.83 2.08
C GLU A 134 -1.92 19.22 2.44
N SER A 135 -2.10 19.66 3.70
CA SER A 135 -1.67 20.96 4.19
C SER A 135 -0.54 20.87 5.23
N VAL A 136 0.14 19.72 5.29
CA VAL A 136 1.28 19.50 6.19
C VAL A 136 2.43 20.43 5.80
N PRO A 137 3.01 21.20 6.74
CA PRO A 137 4.12 22.11 6.44
C PRO A 137 5.32 21.41 5.81
N GLU A 138 5.99 22.09 4.88
CA GLU A 138 7.06 21.49 4.09
C GLU A 138 8.23 21.02 4.97
N GLY A 139 8.67 19.78 4.74
CA GLY A 139 9.75 19.16 5.49
C GLY A 139 9.41 18.80 6.93
N CYS A 140 8.13 18.75 7.30
CA CYS A 140 7.64 18.13 8.52
C CYS A 140 7.13 16.71 8.26
N LEU A 141 7.06 15.88 9.30
CA LEU A 141 6.39 14.59 9.27
C LEU A 141 5.13 14.64 10.12
N PHE A 142 3.98 14.24 9.57
CA PHE A 142 2.72 14.20 10.29
C PHE A 142 2.29 12.76 10.58
N TYR A 143 2.23 12.42 11.86
CA TYR A 143 1.77 11.13 12.35
C TYR A 143 0.34 11.23 12.85
N ILE A 144 -0.52 10.34 12.36
CA ILE A 144 -1.90 10.15 12.83
C ILE A 144 -1.94 8.78 13.50
N VAL A 145 -2.28 8.72 14.78
CA VAL A 145 -2.37 7.47 15.53
C VAL A 145 -3.76 7.36 16.13
N THR A 146 -4.55 6.38 15.70
CA THR A 146 -5.97 6.28 16.07
C THR A 146 -6.29 4.95 16.72
N ASP A 147 -6.67 4.99 18.00
CA ASP A 147 -7.24 3.89 18.77
C ASP A 147 -8.77 4.01 18.83
N CYS A 148 -9.41 3.64 17.73
CA CYS A 148 -10.87 3.67 17.58
C CYS A 148 -11.34 2.64 16.54
N CYS A 149 -12.63 2.33 16.56
CA CYS A 149 -13.24 1.43 15.58
C CYS A 149 -13.29 2.04 14.17
N LYS A 150 -13.30 1.18 13.15
CA LYS A 150 -13.55 1.53 11.74
C LYS A 150 -12.69 2.66 11.17
N CYS A 151 -11.42 2.75 11.56
CA CYS A 151 -10.56 3.87 11.18
C CYS A 151 -9.58 3.59 10.04
N GLY A 152 -9.53 2.40 9.45
CA GLY A 152 -8.56 2.07 8.41
C GLY A 152 -8.64 2.93 7.13
N GLY A 153 -9.81 3.50 6.80
CA GLY A 153 -9.97 4.39 5.64
C GLY A 153 -9.74 5.88 5.92
N LEU A 154 -9.51 6.27 7.18
CA LEU A 154 -9.59 7.66 7.66
C LEU A 154 -8.74 8.66 6.89
N VAL A 155 -7.58 8.24 6.38
CA VAL A 155 -6.73 9.07 5.52
C VAL A 155 -6.90 8.60 4.08
N GLU A 156 -7.66 9.34 3.31
CA GLU A 156 -7.80 9.09 1.88
C GLU A 156 -6.48 9.38 1.14
N GLY A 157 -6.24 8.67 0.03
CA GLY A 157 -5.14 8.95 -0.89
C GLY A 157 -3.73 8.52 -0.43
N VAL A 158 -3.58 7.97 0.78
CA VAL A 158 -2.33 7.34 1.23
C VAL A 158 -2.30 5.85 0.90
N HIS A 159 -1.11 5.35 0.59
CA HIS A 159 -0.91 3.93 0.29
C HIS A 159 -1.06 3.06 1.54
N GLU A 160 -1.86 1.99 1.45
CA GLU A 160 -2.06 1.00 2.52
C GLU A 160 -0.91 -0.02 2.53
N GLN A 161 0.11 0.22 3.36
CA GLN A 161 1.27 -0.66 3.50
C GLN A 161 0.90 -1.99 4.17
N ILE A 162 0.05 -1.92 5.19
CA ILE A 162 -0.34 -3.05 6.03
C ILE A 162 -1.83 -2.92 6.34
N GLY A 163 -2.67 -3.69 5.68
CA GLY A 163 -4.13 -3.63 5.84
C GLY A 163 -4.88 -4.14 4.61
N THR A 164 -6.20 -4.15 4.69
CA THR A 164 -7.15 -4.50 3.63
C THR A 164 -8.40 -3.61 3.69
N SER A 165 -8.25 -2.38 4.20
CA SER A 165 -9.36 -1.46 4.44
C SER A 165 -9.76 -0.69 3.19
N THR A 166 -8.84 -0.50 2.25
CA THR A 166 -9.12 0.19 1.01
C THR A 166 -9.59 -0.79 -0.07
N LYS A 167 -10.70 -0.48 -0.76
CA LYS A 167 -11.04 -1.19 -2.00
C LYS A 167 -10.07 -0.69 -3.06
N HIS A 168 -9.42 -1.60 -3.78
CA HIS A 168 -8.60 -1.24 -4.94
C HIS A 168 -9.50 -0.63 -6.03
N SER A 169 -9.71 0.68 -5.92
CA SER A 169 -10.32 1.54 -6.92
C SER A 169 -10.19 2.98 -6.47
N VAL A 170 -9.01 3.60 -6.63
CA VAL A 170 -9.01 5.04 -6.96
C VAL A 170 -9.47 5.16 -8.43
N ILE A 171 -10.72 4.73 -8.68
CA ILE A 171 -11.45 5.08 -9.89
C ILE A 171 -11.72 6.58 -9.75
N ARG A 172 -10.87 7.40 -10.37
CA ARG A 172 -11.11 8.84 -10.54
C ARG A 172 -12.34 9.04 -11.42
N VAL A 173 -13.56 8.88 -10.88
CA VAL A 173 -14.80 9.14 -11.65
C VAL A 173 -15.88 9.88 -10.82
N ARG A 174 -15.72 10.13 -9.51
CA ARG A 174 -16.67 10.97 -8.73
C ARG A 174 -15.96 11.99 -7.83
N GLY A 175 -16.51 13.20 -7.76
CA GLY A 175 -15.86 14.40 -7.23
C GLY A 175 -15.35 14.30 -5.79
N GLU A 176 -14.26 15.01 -5.51
CA GLU A 176 -13.69 15.15 -4.17
C GLU A 176 -14.60 15.96 -3.24
N GLU A 177 -14.57 15.70 -1.94
CA GLU A 177 -15.30 16.53 -0.99
C GLU A 177 -14.75 17.97 -1.02
N PRO A 178 -15.61 19.01 -1.14
CA PRO A 178 -15.16 20.39 -1.21
C PRO A 178 -14.28 20.81 -0.03
N ARG A 179 -13.30 21.70 -0.29
CA ARG A 179 -12.45 22.25 0.76
C ARG A 179 -13.30 22.94 1.82
N MET A 180 -13.15 22.54 3.08
CA MET A 180 -13.93 23.11 4.16
C MET A 180 -13.50 24.54 4.44
N ARG A 181 -14.47 25.46 4.55
CA ARG A 181 -14.22 26.90 4.73
C ARG A 181 -13.27 27.20 5.89
N TYR A 182 -13.38 26.48 7.01
CA TYR A 182 -12.52 26.69 8.17
C TYR A 182 -11.07 26.22 7.95
N LEU A 183 -10.81 25.33 6.99
CA LEU A 183 -9.46 24.91 6.57
C LEU A 183 -8.87 25.77 5.45
N SER A 184 -9.62 26.73 4.90
CA SER A 184 -9.16 27.62 3.82
C SER A 184 -7.91 28.41 4.18
N SER A 185 -7.72 28.73 5.47
CA SER A 185 -6.54 29.44 5.97
C SER A 185 -5.24 28.60 5.99
N LEU A 186 -5.33 27.27 5.85
CA LEU A 186 -4.14 26.44 5.64
C LEU A 186 -3.81 26.45 4.15
N ARG A 187 -2.54 26.66 3.82
CA ARG A 187 -2.06 26.50 2.44
C ARG A 187 -1.96 25.01 2.11
N LYS A 188 -2.55 24.58 0.98
CA LYS A 188 -2.29 23.25 0.41
C LYS A 188 -0.81 23.20 0.00
N THR A 189 -0.07 22.22 0.52
CA THR A 189 1.36 22.05 0.26
C THR A 189 1.65 20.95 -0.75
N SER A 190 0.72 20.00 -0.92
CA SER A 190 0.85 18.88 -1.84
C SER A 190 -0.53 18.39 -2.30
N ASP A 191 -0.62 17.90 -3.54
CA ASP A 191 -1.80 17.18 -4.04
C ASP A 191 -1.90 15.75 -3.52
N ILE A 192 -0.79 15.23 -2.98
CA ILE A 192 -0.72 13.92 -2.33
C ILE A 192 -0.68 14.13 -0.82
N PRO A 193 -1.59 13.50 -0.05
CA PRO A 193 -1.57 13.53 1.41
C PRO A 193 -0.22 13.07 1.99
N ASN A 194 0.42 13.91 2.79
CA ASN A 194 1.71 13.62 3.43
C ASN A 194 1.52 13.29 4.92
N ALA A 195 0.99 12.10 5.19
CA ALA A 195 0.77 11.62 6.54
C ALA A 195 1.17 10.15 6.73
N ILE A 196 1.53 9.81 7.97
CA ILE A 196 1.80 8.44 8.42
C ILE A 196 0.68 8.08 9.38
N HIS A 197 -0.23 7.22 8.95
CA HIS A 197 -1.38 6.82 9.76
C HIS A 197 -1.22 5.39 10.27
N LEU A 198 -1.23 5.25 11.60
CA LEU A 198 -1.30 3.96 12.29
C LEU A 198 -2.69 3.82 12.89
N SER A 199 -3.47 2.87 12.39
CA SER A 199 -4.82 2.58 12.86
C SER A 199 -4.83 1.38 13.81
N ALA A 200 -5.74 1.38 14.78
CA ALA A 200 -5.93 0.25 15.68
C ALA A 200 -6.62 -0.95 15.04
N CYS A 201 -7.43 -0.72 14.02
CA CYS A 201 -8.19 -1.76 13.34
C CYS A 201 -8.43 -1.40 11.87
N GLN A 202 -8.85 -2.39 11.08
CA GLN A 202 -9.34 -2.16 9.72
C GLN A 202 -10.70 -1.43 9.74
N ASN A 203 -11.14 -0.87 8.61
CA ASN A 203 -12.41 -0.12 8.51
C ASN A 203 -13.67 -0.99 8.75
N PHE A 204 -13.57 -2.31 8.63
CA PHE A 204 -14.65 -3.26 8.95
C PHE A 204 -14.53 -3.91 10.34
N GLN A 205 -13.54 -3.52 11.15
CA GLN A 205 -13.26 -4.11 12.47
C GLN A 205 -13.57 -3.14 13.61
N LEU A 206 -13.84 -3.71 14.80
CA LEU A 206 -13.90 -2.97 16.05
C LEU A 206 -12.52 -2.90 16.72
N SER A 207 -12.28 -1.83 17.49
CA SER A 207 -11.14 -1.71 18.41
C SER A 207 -11.57 -2.10 19.82
N ALA A 208 -10.79 -2.96 20.49
CA ALA A 208 -11.11 -3.48 21.81
C ALA A 208 -10.58 -2.60 22.95
N GLU A 209 -11.45 -2.34 23.93
CA GLU A 209 -11.06 -1.87 25.26
C GLU A 209 -10.84 -3.10 26.18
N THR A 210 -9.79 -3.06 27.00
CA THR A 210 -9.38 -4.17 27.88
C THR A 210 -8.97 -3.64 29.24
N PHE A 211 -9.29 -4.42 30.29
CA PHE A 211 -8.74 -4.20 31.62
C PHE A 211 -7.37 -4.89 31.73
N PHE A 212 -6.34 -4.11 32.04
CA PHE A 212 -4.98 -4.62 32.21
C PHE A 212 -4.68 -4.82 33.69
N GLU A 213 -4.77 -6.06 34.16
CA GLU A 213 -4.53 -6.43 35.58
C GLU A 213 -3.16 -5.94 36.08
N ASP A 214 -2.11 -6.04 35.25
CA ASP A 214 -0.75 -5.57 35.56
C ASP A 214 -0.68 -4.07 35.83
N GLN A 215 -1.66 -3.30 35.37
CA GLN A 215 -1.73 -1.85 35.49
C GLN A 215 -2.89 -1.39 36.37
N ASN A 216 -3.77 -2.30 36.79
CA ASN A 216 -5.03 -2.03 37.48
C ASN A 216 -5.85 -0.91 36.79
N GLN A 217 -5.89 -0.91 35.45
CA GLN A 217 -6.50 0.16 34.64
C GLN A 217 -7.05 -0.38 33.31
N SER A 218 -8.18 0.18 32.87
CA SER A 218 -8.72 -0.01 31.51
C SER A 218 -7.93 0.81 30.48
N GLY A 219 -7.81 0.29 29.26
CA GLY A 219 -7.18 0.94 28.12
C GLY A 219 -7.47 0.22 26.80
N GLY A 220 -7.14 0.85 25.69
CA GLY A 220 -7.21 0.30 24.35
C GLY A 220 -6.12 -0.75 24.13
N LEU A 221 -6.52 -1.88 23.54
CA LEU A 221 -5.62 -2.98 23.24
C LEU A 221 -4.46 -2.55 22.33
N PHE A 222 -4.78 -1.71 21.35
CA PHE A 222 -3.81 -1.19 20.40
C PHE A 222 -2.81 -0.26 21.08
N THR A 223 -3.28 0.71 21.88
CA THR A 223 -2.37 1.64 22.57
C THR A 223 -1.43 0.94 23.54
N ASP A 224 -1.93 -0.03 24.33
CA ASP A 224 -1.07 -0.84 25.21
C ASP A 224 -0.04 -1.64 24.40
N SER A 225 -0.47 -2.28 23.31
CA SER A 225 0.41 -3.06 22.44
C SER A 225 1.48 -2.19 21.78
N LEU A 226 1.11 -1.02 21.27
CA LEU A 226 2.00 -0.01 20.71
C LEU A 226 3.09 0.37 21.72
N LEU A 227 2.69 0.79 22.93
CA LEU A 227 3.64 1.24 23.95
C LEU A 227 4.55 0.10 24.46
N LYS A 228 4.03 -1.13 24.58
CA LYS A 228 4.83 -2.30 24.98
C LYS A 228 5.84 -2.70 23.90
N VAL A 229 5.45 -2.68 22.62
CA VAL A 229 6.38 -2.95 21.50
C VAL A 229 7.45 -1.87 21.44
N LEU A 230 7.08 -0.59 21.54
CA LEU A 230 8.05 0.51 21.58
C LEU A 230 9.05 0.36 22.74
N LYS A 231 8.56 0.05 23.95
CA LYS A 231 9.42 -0.15 25.12
C LYS A 231 10.40 -1.32 24.92
N LYS A 232 9.96 -2.45 24.37
CA LYS A 232 10.81 -3.62 24.09
C LYS A 232 11.89 -3.35 23.04
N ASN A 233 11.60 -2.46 22.08
CA ASN A 233 12.54 -2.11 21.01
C ASN A 233 13.33 -0.82 21.32
N TYR A 234 13.37 -0.39 22.59
CA TYR A 234 14.05 0.84 23.00
C TYR A 234 13.69 2.07 22.15
N PHE A 235 12.44 2.12 21.67
CA PHE A 235 11.92 3.19 20.82
C PHE A 235 12.69 3.35 19.49
N ARG A 236 13.26 2.24 18.98
CA ARG A 236 13.95 2.14 17.70
C ARG A 236 13.34 1.00 16.89
N VAL A 237 12.33 1.34 16.12
CA VAL A 237 11.61 0.39 15.28
C VAL A 237 10.95 1.15 14.14
N SER A 238 11.07 0.64 12.91
CA SER A 238 10.44 1.21 11.72
C SER A 238 8.92 1.17 11.86
N ASN A 239 8.20 2.06 11.16
CA ASN A 239 6.74 2.06 11.18
C ASN A 239 6.18 0.70 10.72
N ILE A 240 6.80 0.10 9.69
CA ILE A 240 6.39 -1.21 9.16
C ILE A 240 6.59 -2.34 10.19
N ASP A 241 7.75 -2.41 10.83
CA ASP A 241 8.03 -3.44 11.83
C ASP A 241 7.27 -3.23 13.12
N LEU A 242 7.02 -1.97 13.49
CA LEU A 242 6.19 -1.60 14.63
C LEU A 242 4.79 -2.18 14.45
N THR A 243 4.16 -1.92 13.30
CA THR A 243 2.82 -2.43 12.99
C THR A 243 2.78 -3.95 12.92
N ARG A 244 3.77 -4.62 12.31
CA ARG A 244 3.87 -6.09 12.29
C ARG A 244 3.99 -6.68 13.70
N LYS A 245 4.84 -6.09 14.56
CA LYS A 245 5.03 -6.52 15.95
C LYS A 245 3.77 -6.27 16.80
N ILE A 246 3.05 -5.18 16.56
CA ILE A 246 1.75 -4.90 17.19
C ILE A 246 0.73 -5.98 16.78
N ARG A 247 0.57 -6.27 15.48
CA ARG A 247 -0.31 -7.34 14.99
C ARG A 247 0.04 -8.70 15.60
N LYS A 248 1.33 -9.06 15.65
CA LYS A 248 1.79 -10.31 16.29
C LYS A 248 1.39 -10.37 17.77
N ARG A 249 1.52 -9.26 18.49
CA ARG A 249 1.13 -9.19 19.91
C ARG A 249 -0.37 -9.32 20.10
N MET A 250 -1.17 -8.62 19.30
CA MET A 250 -2.63 -8.63 19.39
C MET A 250 -3.22 -9.99 19.02
N ARG A 251 -2.64 -10.70 18.04
CA ARG A 251 -3.04 -12.08 17.67
C ARG A 251 -2.90 -13.08 18.82
N ASN A 252 -1.94 -12.87 19.72
CA ASN A 252 -1.72 -13.75 20.87
C ASN A 252 -2.69 -13.48 22.03
N MET A 253 -3.57 -12.49 21.91
CA MET A 253 -4.57 -12.16 22.92
C MET A 253 -5.91 -12.80 22.54
N LYS A 254 -6.57 -13.45 23.50
CA LYS A 254 -7.88 -14.10 23.31
C LYS A 254 -8.99 -13.04 23.22
N LEU A 255 -9.16 -12.43 22.06
CA LEU A 255 -10.22 -11.45 21.80
C LEU A 255 -11.48 -12.16 21.26
N LYS A 256 -12.66 -11.62 21.61
CA LYS A 256 -13.94 -12.05 21.04
C LYS A 256 -14.04 -11.75 19.54
N GLU A 257 -13.46 -10.63 19.11
CA GLU A 257 -13.43 -10.20 17.71
C GLU A 257 -11.99 -9.94 17.24
N LYS A 258 -11.72 -10.25 15.97
CA LYS A 258 -10.40 -10.05 15.38
C LYS A 258 -10.13 -8.57 15.13
N GLN A 259 -9.07 -8.04 15.75
CA GLN A 259 -8.60 -6.68 15.57
C GLN A 259 -7.21 -6.67 14.91
N HIS A 260 -7.06 -5.95 13.79
CA HIS A 260 -5.79 -5.85 13.06
C HIS A 260 -5.39 -4.40 12.82
N ALA A 261 -4.31 -3.98 13.48
CA ALA A 261 -3.71 -2.65 13.28
C ALA A 261 -3.34 -2.40 11.82
N GLY A 262 -3.54 -1.19 11.31
CA GLY A 262 -3.18 -0.80 9.94
C GLY A 262 -2.01 0.18 9.87
N LEU A 263 -1.32 0.22 8.74
CA LEU A 263 -0.33 1.25 8.41
C LEU A 263 -0.61 1.82 7.03
N TYR A 264 -0.78 3.15 6.97
CA TYR A 264 -1.09 3.89 5.75
C TYR A 264 -0.08 5.02 5.60
N CYS A 265 0.85 4.88 4.66
CA CYS A 265 1.92 5.84 4.37
C CYS A 265 2.64 5.48 3.07
N SER A 266 3.48 6.39 2.57
CA SER A 266 4.38 6.07 1.45
C SER A 266 5.41 5.00 1.83
N ASP A 267 5.98 4.31 0.84
CA ASP A 267 6.98 3.25 1.04
C ASP A 267 8.19 3.76 1.83
N VAL A 268 8.65 4.98 1.50
CA VAL A 268 9.74 5.65 2.20
C VAL A 268 9.43 5.90 3.67
N GLN A 269 8.20 6.31 3.98
CA GLN A 269 7.77 6.57 5.35
C GLN A 269 7.60 5.28 6.16
N GLY A 270 7.24 4.15 5.53
CA GLY A 270 7.15 2.85 6.19
C GLY A 270 8.47 2.41 6.84
N GLU A 271 9.59 2.76 6.21
CA GLU A 271 10.94 2.42 6.65
C GLU A 271 11.49 3.35 7.75
N PHE A 272 10.87 4.52 7.97
CA PHE A 272 11.31 5.42 9.04
C PHE A 272 11.07 4.83 10.41
N ASN A 273 12.05 4.97 11.30
CA ASN A 273 11.86 4.70 12.72
C ASN A 273 10.73 5.58 13.26
N PHE A 274 9.82 4.98 14.02
CA PHE A 274 8.62 5.66 14.54
C PHE A 274 9.00 6.92 15.32
N LEU A 275 8.35 8.04 14.99
CA LEU A 275 8.62 9.37 15.53
C LEU A 275 10.11 9.78 15.48
N SER A 276 10.76 9.52 14.34
CA SER A 276 12.13 9.94 14.12
C SER A 276 12.35 10.54 12.72
N PHE A 277 13.33 11.43 12.63
CA PHE A 277 13.77 12.08 11.40
C PHE A 277 15.17 11.56 11.07
N GLU A 278 15.28 10.33 10.58
CA GLU A 278 16.60 9.76 10.23
C GLU A 278 17.20 10.40 8.97
N TRP A 279 16.44 11.22 8.24
CA TRP A 279 16.90 11.99 7.07
C TRP A 279 18.24 12.72 7.28
N MET A 280 18.49 13.23 8.49
CA MET A 280 19.70 14.01 8.77
C MET A 280 20.95 13.15 9.02
N GLY A 281 20.80 11.91 9.53
CA GLY A 281 21.91 11.02 9.90
C GLY A 281 22.19 9.86 8.93
N LEU A 282 21.37 9.68 7.90
CA LEU A 282 21.57 8.64 6.89
C LEU A 282 22.86 8.88 6.09
N SER A 283 23.62 7.82 5.79
CA SER A 283 24.78 7.92 4.91
C SER A 283 24.38 8.49 3.54
N LYS A 284 25.28 9.21 2.85
CA LYS A 284 25.02 9.73 1.49
C LYS A 284 24.44 8.65 0.55
N ARG A 285 24.83 7.38 0.74
CA ARG A 285 24.32 6.21 0.00
C ARG A 285 22.85 5.89 0.32
N ARG A 286 22.45 5.92 1.61
CA ARG A 286 21.04 5.71 2.01
C ARG A 286 20.16 6.92 1.68
N LYS A 287 20.68 8.16 1.80
CA LYS A 287 19.98 9.36 1.32
C LYS A 287 19.73 9.29 -0.18
N ARG A 288 20.74 8.97 -0.99
CA ARG A 288 20.56 8.74 -2.44
C ARG A 288 19.59 7.60 -2.76
N LYS A 289 19.53 6.54 -1.96
CA LYS A 289 18.56 5.43 -2.13
C LYS A 289 17.13 5.91 -1.82
N LEU A 290 16.93 6.66 -0.74
CA LEU A 290 15.62 7.18 -0.32
C LEU A 290 15.17 8.42 -1.11
N GLU A 291 16.10 9.26 -1.60
CA GLU A 291 15.88 10.34 -2.56
C GLU A 291 15.57 9.78 -3.94
N LYS A 292 16.25 8.71 -4.37
CA LYS A 292 15.79 7.92 -5.53
C LYS A 292 14.39 7.41 -5.28
N MET A 293 14.08 6.80 -4.13
CA MET A 293 12.73 6.32 -3.74
C MET A 293 11.66 7.43 -3.62
N GLY A 294 12.05 8.65 -3.23
CA GLY A 294 11.18 9.82 -3.05
C GLY A 294 10.98 10.65 -4.32
N GLN A 295 12.01 10.78 -5.18
CA GLN A 295 11.86 11.25 -6.55
C GLN A 295 11.12 10.22 -7.42
N THR A 296 11.21 8.93 -7.06
CA THR A 296 10.29 7.89 -7.53
C THR A 296 8.96 7.84 -6.75
N ALA A 297 8.68 8.69 -5.77
CA ALA A 297 7.32 8.84 -5.23
C ALA A 297 6.52 9.91 -6.00
N ILE A 298 7.21 10.92 -6.55
CA ILE A 298 6.63 11.88 -7.51
C ILE A 298 6.71 11.32 -8.96
N GLY A 299 7.54 10.30 -9.20
CA GLY A 299 7.79 9.70 -10.51
C GLY A 299 7.73 8.16 -10.62
N SER A 300 7.11 7.42 -9.68
CA SER A 300 6.99 5.94 -9.77
C SER A 300 5.84 5.42 -8.90
N LEU A 301 5.06 4.39 -9.25
CA LEU A 301 4.99 3.51 -10.41
C LEU A 301 6.15 2.53 -10.71
N LYS A 302 7.23 2.47 -9.92
CA LYS A 302 8.29 1.44 -10.04
C LYS A 302 8.85 1.06 -8.67
N GLY A 303 8.26 0.00 -8.09
CA GLY A 303 8.57 -0.44 -6.74
C GLY A 303 8.96 -1.91 -6.56
N MET A 304 8.98 -2.76 -7.60
CA MET A 304 9.69 -4.05 -7.64
C MET A 304 9.69 -4.54 -9.10
N LEU A 305 10.83 -5.03 -9.61
CA LEU A 305 10.87 -5.61 -10.96
C LEU A 305 10.51 -7.09 -10.87
N PRO A 306 9.70 -7.65 -11.80
CA PRO A 306 9.25 -9.04 -11.75
C PRO A 306 10.38 -10.05 -11.48
N HIS A 307 11.51 -9.89 -12.17
CA HIS A 307 12.69 -10.77 -12.01
C HIS A 307 13.32 -10.73 -10.62
N LYS A 308 13.21 -9.61 -9.90
CA LYS A 308 13.73 -9.50 -8.52
C LYS A 308 12.87 -10.25 -7.52
N VAL A 309 11.57 -10.38 -7.80
CA VAL A 309 10.68 -11.24 -7.01
C VAL A 309 11.12 -12.69 -7.19
N ILE A 310 11.27 -13.12 -8.45
CA ILE A 310 11.70 -14.48 -8.80
C ILE A 310 13.04 -14.83 -8.17
N GLN A 311 14.04 -13.95 -8.24
CA GLN A 311 15.36 -14.14 -7.62
C GLN A 311 15.31 -14.32 -6.10
N SER A 312 14.32 -13.71 -5.43
CA SER A 312 14.18 -13.80 -3.97
C SER A 312 13.48 -15.07 -3.50
N LEU A 313 12.88 -15.85 -4.41
CA LEU A 313 12.08 -17.02 -4.06
C LEU A 313 12.89 -18.08 -3.32
N GLU A 314 14.20 -18.24 -3.54
CA GLU A 314 14.99 -19.22 -2.78
C GLU A 314 15.01 -18.99 -1.26
N ARG A 315 14.75 -17.75 -0.81
CA ARG A 315 14.89 -17.34 0.60
C ARG A 315 13.58 -16.92 1.24
N GLU A 316 12.63 -16.40 0.47
CA GLU A 316 11.38 -15.81 0.96
C GLU A 316 10.20 -16.23 0.09
N ASP A 317 8.99 -16.13 0.66
CA ASP A 317 7.76 -16.21 -0.12
C ASP A 317 7.52 -14.86 -0.81
N GLY A 318 7.57 -14.87 -2.15
CA GLY A 318 7.45 -13.71 -3.03
C GLY A 318 6.04 -13.49 -3.60
N THR A 319 5.07 -14.33 -3.22
CA THR A 319 3.75 -14.41 -3.87
C THR A 319 2.99 -13.08 -3.79
N TRP A 320 2.96 -12.43 -2.62
CA TRP A 320 2.23 -11.17 -2.48
C TRP A 320 2.90 -10.00 -3.23
N GLN A 321 4.23 -10.00 -3.37
CA GLN A 321 4.96 -9.01 -4.18
C GLN A 321 4.64 -9.18 -5.65
N TRP A 322 4.49 -10.43 -6.10
CA TRP A 322 4.11 -10.76 -7.46
C TRP A 322 2.67 -10.38 -7.78
N ASP A 323 1.72 -10.75 -6.93
CA ASP A 323 0.31 -10.37 -7.08
C ASP A 323 0.15 -8.85 -7.23
N ARG A 324 0.92 -8.08 -6.44
CA ARG A 324 0.97 -6.62 -6.54
C ARG A 324 1.49 -6.12 -7.89
N ILE A 325 2.55 -6.73 -8.43
CA ILE A 325 3.07 -6.38 -9.76
C ILE A 325 2.02 -6.65 -10.82
N VAL A 326 1.38 -7.84 -10.78
CA VAL A 326 0.34 -8.23 -11.72
C VAL A 326 -0.82 -7.22 -11.66
N ASP A 327 -1.32 -6.91 -10.46
CA ASP A 327 -2.38 -5.92 -10.26
C ASP A 327 -2.03 -4.53 -10.83
N ASP A 328 -0.80 -4.05 -10.61
CA ASP A 328 -0.32 -2.77 -11.15
C ASP A 328 -0.34 -2.74 -12.69
N PHE A 329 -0.09 -3.87 -13.35
CA PHE A 329 -0.15 -3.99 -14.81
C PHE A 329 -1.56 -4.24 -15.34
N VAL A 330 -2.42 -4.96 -14.61
CA VAL A 330 -3.85 -5.12 -14.93
C VAL A 330 -4.53 -3.77 -14.99
N VAL A 331 -4.27 -2.88 -14.01
CA VAL A 331 -4.83 -1.51 -13.95
C VAL A 331 -4.44 -0.67 -15.16
N LYS A 332 -3.25 -0.87 -15.74
CA LYS A 332 -2.81 -0.14 -16.94
C LYS A 332 -3.49 -0.65 -18.21
N GLY A 333 -4.03 -1.88 -18.20
CA GLY A 333 -4.85 -2.44 -19.28
C GLY A 333 -4.14 -2.67 -20.62
N LYS A 334 -2.81 -2.58 -20.69
CA LYS A 334 -2.06 -2.57 -21.97
C LYS A 334 -1.68 -3.95 -22.53
N MET A 335 -1.95 -5.04 -21.80
CA MET A 335 -1.36 -6.39 -22.05
C MET A 335 -2.40 -7.53 -22.16
N LYS A 336 -3.70 -7.24 -22.31
CA LYS A 336 -4.79 -8.23 -22.23
C LYS A 336 -4.82 -9.28 -23.35
N ASN A 337 -4.26 -8.96 -24.52
CA ASN A 337 -4.22 -9.84 -25.70
C ASN A 337 -2.77 -10.05 -26.13
N CYS A 338 -1.93 -10.47 -25.20
CA CYS A 338 -0.52 -10.69 -25.45
C CYS A 338 -0.14 -12.14 -25.17
N LEU A 339 0.80 -12.68 -25.94
CA LEU A 339 1.33 -14.02 -25.71
C LEU A 339 2.85 -13.95 -25.59
N ALA A 340 3.44 -14.78 -24.75
CA ALA A 340 4.88 -14.86 -24.57
C ALA A 340 5.41 -16.18 -25.12
N VAL A 341 6.47 -16.08 -25.91
CA VAL A 341 7.32 -17.19 -26.35
C VAL A 341 8.56 -17.20 -25.46
N CYS A 342 8.78 -18.29 -24.72
CA CYS A 342 9.80 -18.35 -23.67
C CYS A 342 11.03 -19.15 -24.14
N GLY A 343 12.13 -18.45 -24.45
CA GLY A 343 13.41 -19.05 -24.89
C GLY A 343 14.63 -18.73 -24.01
N GLY A 344 14.63 -17.63 -23.24
CA GLY A 344 15.71 -17.25 -22.32
C GLY A 344 15.54 -17.82 -20.92
N THR A 345 16.62 -18.29 -20.29
CA THR A 345 16.59 -18.94 -18.96
C THR A 345 16.80 -17.95 -17.82
N ASN A 346 17.19 -16.72 -18.17
CA ASN A 346 17.40 -15.66 -17.20
C ASN A 346 16.08 -15.28 -16.49
N ASP A 347 16.18 -14.80 -15.25
CA ASP A 347 15.00 -14.47 -14.43
C ASP A 347 14.17 -13.32 -15.04
N VAL A 348 14.73 -12.53 -15.95
CA VAL A 348 14.01 -11.45 -16.65
C VAL A 348 13.04 -12.02 -17.66
N SER A 349 13.48 -12.97 -18.48
CA SER A 349 12.66 -13.67 -19.47
C SER A 349 11.57 -14.49 -18.78
N VAL A 350 11.92 -15.26 -17.75
CA VAL A 350 10.95 -16.08 -17.00
C VAL A 350 9.89 -15.20 -16.34
N ALA A 351 10.30 -14.12 -15.67
CA ALA A 351 9.36 -13.21 -15.02
C ALA A 351 8.48 -12.45 -16.01
N PHE A 352 9.01 -12.09 -17.19
CA PHE A 352 8.21 -11.42 -18.20
C PHE A 352 7.20 -12.37 -18.84
N GLY A 353 7.58 -13.62 -19.12
CA GLY A 353 6.69 -14.65 -19.66
C GLY A 353 5.52 -14.95 -18.73
N LEU A 354 5.81 -15.18 -17.45
CA LEU A 354 4.77 -15.36 -16.42
C LEU A 354 3.85 -14.14 -16.30
N LEU A 355 4.42 -12.93 -16.30
CA LEU A 355 3.63 -11.70 -16.18
C LEU A 355 2.69 -11.53 -17.38
N VAL A 356 3.15 -11.76 -18.61
CA VAL A 356 2.29 -11.69 -19.81
C VAL A 356 1.16 -12.71 -19.70
N SER A 357 1.48 -13.95 -19.31
CA SER A 357 0.51 -15.04 -19.15
C SER A 357 -0.61 -14.71 -18.14
N GLU A 358 -0.28 -14.07 -17.02
CA GLU A 358 -1.26 -13.71 -15.99
C GLU A 358 -2.09 -12.46 -16.33
N LEU A 359 -1.53 -11.56 -17.13
CA LEU A 359 -2.19 -10.32 -17.59
C LEU A 359 -3.14 -10.51 -18.77
N SER A 360 -2.98 -11.61 -19.51
CA SER A 360 -3.84 -11.92 -20.63
C SER A 360 -5.23 -12.39 -20.20
N ASP A 361 -6.22 -12.12 -21.05
CA ASP A 361 -7.59 -12.58 -20.87
C ASP A 361 -7.78 -14.01 -21.42
N LYS A 362 -8.86 -14.69 -21.02
CA LYS A 362 -9.21 -16.01 -21.58
C LYS A 362 -9.48 -15.90 -23.09
N PRO A 363 -9.03 -16.85 -23.92
CA PRO A 363 -8.47 -18.17 -23.56
C PRO A 363 -6.95 -18.24 -23.36
N TRP A 364 -6.25 -17.11 -23.48
CA TRP A 364 -4.79 -17.03 -23.46
C TRP A 364 -4.21 -16.96 -22.04
N LYS A 365 -5.05 -16.58 -21.07
CA LYS A 365 -4.67 -16.48 -19.67
C LYS A 365 -4.05 -17.78 -19.15
N GLY A 366 -2.87 -17.69 -18.55
CA GLY A 366 -2.17 -18.84 -17.99
C GLY A 366 -1.41 -19.68 -19.01
N LYS A 367 -1.31 -19.24 -20.27
CA LYS A 367 -0.63 -19.98 -21.35
C LYS A 367 0.63 -19.27 -21.85
N VAL A 368 1.62 -20.05 -22.28
CA VAL A 368 2.87 -19.59 -22.92
C VAL A 368 3.27 -20.57 -24.03
N ILE A 369 4.08 -20.11 -24.99
CA ILE A 369 4.66 -20.96 -26.02
C ILE A 369 6.14 -21.21 -25.71
N ASN A 370 6.62 -22.44 -25.90
CA ASN A 370 8.04 -22.77 -25.78
C ASN A 370 8.82 -22.35 -27.03
N PHE A 371 10.09 -21.98 -26.84
CA PHE A 371 10.97 -21.65 -27.95
C PHE A 371 11.57 -22.95 -28.51
N SER A 372 11.03 -23.47 -29.61
CA SER A 372 11.44 -24.73 -30.24
C SER A 372 11.13 -24.73 -31.74
N ALA A 373 11.75 -25.66 -32.49
CA ALA A 373 11.37 -25.97 -33.86
C ALA A 373 9.94 -26.57 -33.96
N GLU A 374 9.48 -27.18 -32.88
CA GLU A 374 8.11 -27.65 -32.69
C GLU A 374 7.51 -26.88 -31.49
N PRO A 375 7.05 -25.63 -31.71
CA PRO A 375 6.48 -24.83 -30.64
C PRO A 375 5.07 -25.31 -30.30
N ASP A 376 4.79 -25.43 -29.00
CA ASP A 376 3.51 -25.85 -28.44
C ASP A 376 2.99 -24.83 -27.42
N LEU A 377 1.66 -24.76 -27.29
CA LEU A 377 0.98 -23.89 -26.33
C LEU A 377 0.81 -24.61 -24.99
N HIS A 378 1.63 -24.25 -24.00
CA HIS A 378 1.60 -24.84 -22.68
C HIS A 378 0.70 -24.06 -21.71
N VAL A 379 -0.07 -24.77 -20.89
CA VAL A 379 -0.74 -24.22 -19.70
C VAL A 379 0.24 -24.28 -18.54
N ILE A 380 0.50 -23.13 -17.89
CA ILE A 380 1.42 -23.08 -16.76
C ILE A 380 0.79 -23.78 -15.55
N GLU A 381 1.45 -24.82 -15.05
CA GLU A 381 1.02 -25.58 -13.88
C GLU A 381 1.69 -25.08 -12.59
N GLY A 382 0.98 -25.16 -11.47
CA GLY A 382 1.48 -24.81 -10.14
C GLY A 382 0.53 -23.97 -9.29
N ASP A 383 0.47 -24.27 -7.99
CA ASP A 383 -0.40 -23.60 -7.01
C ASP A 383 0.23 -22.33 -6.41
N ASP A 384 1.55 -22.15 -6.55
CA ASP A 384 2.30 -21.03 -6.00
C ASP A 384 3.26 -20.42 -7.04
N LEU A 385 3.77 -19.23 -6.76
CA LEU A 385 4.66 -18.54 -7.71
C LEU A 385 5.94 -19.33 -8.00
N ARG A 386 6.43 -20.12 -7.04
CA ARG A 386 7.66 -20.91 -7.20
C ARG A 386 7.45 -22.06 -8.18
N SER A 387 6.39 -22.83 -8.01
CA SER A 387 6.02 -23.94 -8.89
C SER A 387 5.79 -23.45 -10.32
N LYS A 388 5.04 -22.35 -10.50
CA LYS A 388 4.87 -21.72 -11.81
C LYS A 388 6.17 -21.23 -12.43
N THR A 389 7.08 -20.67 -11.62
CA THR A 389 8.41 -20.25 -12.07
C THR A 389 9.25 -21.43 -12.54
N ASN A 390 9.25 -22.52 -11.77
CA ASN A 390 10.00 -23.72 -12.12
C ASN A 390 9.44 -24.35 -13.41
N PHE A 391 8.12 -24.40 -13.57
CA PHE A 391 7.49 -24.88 -14.79
C PHE A 391 8.02 -24.16 -16.04
N VAL A 392 8.08 -22.82 -16.03
CA VAL A 392 8.59 -22.03 -17.17
C VAL A 392 10.11 -22.16 -17.38
N LYS A 393 10.86 -22.44 -16.30
CA LYS A 393 12.31 -22.70 -16.35
C LYS A 393 12.64 -24.07 -16.93
N ASP A 394 11.83 -25.08 -16.61
CA ASP A 394 12.08 -26.49 -16.94
C ASP A 394 11.46 -26.92 -18.29
N MET A 395 10.68 -26.04 -18.92
CA MET A 395 10.05 -26.28 -20.23
C MET A 395 11.09 -26.55 -21.33
N GLU A 396 10.78 -27.49 -22.24
CA GLU A 396 11.64 -27.89 -23.35
C GLU A 396 11.95 -26.72 -24.30
N ARG A 397 13.22 -26.62 -24.71
CA ARG A 397 13.73 -25.51 -25.54
C ARG A 397 14.63 -26.03 -26.65
N GLY A 398 14.40 -25.53 -27.86
CA GLY A 398 15.21 -25.78 -29.04
C GLY A 398 16.27 -24.69 -29.27
N VAL A 399 17.10 -24.92 -30.30
CA VAL A 399 18.16 -24.00 -30.74
C VAL A 399 17.61 -22.91 -31.67
N ASN A 400 16.55 -23.23 -32.41
CA ASN A 400 15.85 -22.36 -33.34
C ASN A 400 14.34 -22.37 -33.05
N ILE A 401 13.63 -21.41 -33.63
CA ILE A 401 12.18 -21.32 -33.56
C ILE A 401 11.56 -21.28 -34.96
N ASP A 402 10.46 -22.01 -35.12
CA ASP A 402 9.60 -21.91 -36.29
C ASP A 402 8.49 -20.88 -36.02
N PHE A 403 8.66 -19.66 -36.52
CA PHE A 403 7.66 -18.60 -36.32
C PHE A 403 6.33 -18.92 -37.00
N GLN A 404 6.34 -19.56 -38.17
CA GLN A 404 5.11 -19.92 -38.84
C GLN A 404 4.24 -20.82 -37.95
N ARG A 405 4.84 -21.82 -37.31
CA ARG A 405 4.13 -22.71 -36.38
C ARG A 405 3.61 -21.99 -35.14
N VAL A 406 4.34 -21.00 -34.61
CA VAL A 406 3.84 -20.16 -33.50
C VAL A 406 2.53 -19.45 -33.90
N PHE A 407 2.48 -18.88 -35.11
CA PHE A 407 1.28 -18.21 -35.62
C PHE A 407 0.16 -19.20 -35.94
N ASP A 408 0.48 -20.40 -36.42
CA ASP A 408 -0.48 -21.48 -36.67
C ASP A 408 -1.13 -21.94 -35.35
N CYS A 409 -0.35 -22.18 -34.27
CA CYS A 409 -0.91 -22.54 -32.95
C CYS A 409 -1.90 -21.51 -32.41
N ILE A 410 -1.64 -20.22 -32.63
CA ILE A 410 -2.55 -19.14 -32.20
C ILE A 410 -3.81 -19.15 -33.07
N LEU A 411 -3.65 -19.40 -34.38
CA LEU A 411 -4.77 -19.45 -35.32
C LEU A 411 -5.69 -20.65 -35.07
N ASP A 412 -5.11 -21.81 -34.77
CA ASP A 412 -5.84 -23.04 -34.43
C ASP A 412 -6.76 -22.81 -33.22
N VAL A 413 -6.23 -22.23 -32.13
CA VAL A 413 -7.04 -21.88 -30.95
C VAL A 413 -8.14 -20.88 -31.29
N ALA A 414 -7.87 -19.92 -32.18
CA ALA A 414 -8.87 -18.93 -32.59
C ALA A 414 -10.02 -19.53 -33.39
N ILE A 415 -9.71 -20.47 -34.29
CA ILE A 415 -10.69 -21.20 -35.10
C ILE A 415 -11.47 -22.18 -34.23
N GLU A 416 -10.80 -22.99 -33.41
CA GLU A 416 -11.42 -23.99 -32.53
C GLU A 416 -12.38 -23.35 -31.52
N GLU A 417 -11.99 -22.23 -30.91
CA GLU A 417 -12.83 -21.51 -29.93
C GLU A 417 -13.78 -20.48 -30.57
N ASN A 418 -13.79 -20.35 -31.90
CA ASN A 418 -14.58 -19.35 -32.65
C ASN A 418 -14.44 -17.94 -32.07
N LEU A 419 -13.20 -17.48 -31.92
CA LEU A 419 -12.89 -16.22 -31.23
C LEU A 419 -13.33 -15.01 -32.05
N LYS A 420 -13.85 -14.00 -31.37
CA LYS A 420 -14.05 -12.67 -31.95
C LYS A 420 -12.70 -11.96 -32.07
N GLU A 421 -12.57 -11.11 -33.08
CA GLU A 421 -11.33 -10.35 -33.37
C GLU A 421 -10.83 -9.54 -32.15
N ASP A 422 -11.73 -9.01 -31.31
CA ASP A 422 -11.37 -8.26 -30.10
C ASP A 422 -10.67 -9.11 -29.03
N ARG A 423 -10.81 -10.44 -29.11
CA ARG A 423 -10.17 -11.43 -28.23
C ARG A 423 -8.94 -12.09 -28.85
N MET A 424 -8.62 -11.78 -30.10
CA MET A 424 -7.43 -12.30 -30.77
C MET A 424 -6.17 -11.69 -30.18
N ILE A 425 -5.08 -12.46 -30.16
CA ILE A 425 -3.75 -11.96 -29.76
C ILE A 425 -3.37 -10.80 -30.68
N LYS A 426 -2.91 -9.69 -30.07
CA LYS A 426 -2.48 -8.49 -30.80
C LYS A 426 -0.96 -8.34 -30.82
N ARG A 427 -0.27 -8.90 -29.82
CA ARG A 427 1.19 -8.85 -29.73
C ARG A 427 1.77 -10.15 -29.19
N ILE A 428 2.85 -10.61 -29.81
CA ILE A 428 3.62 -11.77 -29.38
C ILE A 428 4.99 -11.26 -28.91
N PHE A 429 5.39 -11.63 -27.69
CA PHE A 429 6.69 -11.28 -27.12
C PHE A 429 7.63 -12.48 -27.21
N VAL A 430 8.70 -12.35 -27.98
CA VAL A 430 9.73 -13.40 -28.12
C VAL A 430 10.84 -13.11 -27.13
N LEU A 431 10.93 -13.93 -26.08
CA LEU A 431 11.88 -13.75 -24.98
C LEU A 431 13.06 -14.70 -25.18
N SER A 432 13.99 -14.36 -26.08
CA SER A 432 15.19 -15.13 -26.39
C SER A 432 16.47 -14.39 -25.98
N ASP A 433 17.54 -15.15 -25.74
CA ASP A 433 18.90 -14.60 -25.53
C ASP A 433 19.67 -14.47 -26.87
N MET A 434 19.03 -14.81 -28.00
CA MET A 434 19.56 -14.72 -29.37
C MET A 434 18.95 -13.55 -30.14
N GLU A 435 19.70 -13.00 -31.09
CA GLU A 435 19.19 -12.01 -32.04
C GLU A 435 18.18 -12.65 -33.01
N PHE A 436 17.22 -11.85 -33.48
CA PHE A 436 16.04 -12.30 -34.23
C PHE A 436 16.38 -13.11 -35.48
N ASP A 437 17.38 -12.67 -36.25
CA ASP A 437 17.78 -13.30 -37.50
C ASP A 437 18.57 -14.61 -37.29
N GLU A 438 19.17 -14.80 -36.11
CA GLU A 438 19.88 -16.04 -35.74
C GLU A 438 18.92 -17.11 -35.18
N ALA A 439 17.73 -16.70 -34.71
CA ALA A 439 16.74 -17.55 -34.09
C ALA A 439 15.80 -18.23 -35.09
N SER A 440 15.56 -17.61 -36.25
CA SER A 440 14.59 -18.10 -37.25
C SER A 440 15.14 -19.28 -38.05
N ALA A 441 14.34 -20.33 -38.23
CA ALA A 441 14.70 -21.44 -39.12
C ALA A 441 14.60 -21.08 -40.62
N ASN A 442 13.79 -20.07 -40.97
CA ASN A 442 13.48 -19.66 -42.35
C ASN A 442 13.65 -18.14 -42.55
N SER A 443 13.56 -17.69 -43.80
CA SER A 443 13.48 -16.25 -44.13
C SER A 443 12.18 -15.64 -43.63
N TRP A 444 12.28 -14.63 -42.76
CA TRP A 444 11.12 -13.92 -42.20
C TRP A 444 10.19 -13.35 -43.27
N GLU A 445 10.72 -12.91 -44.42
CA GLU A 445 9.91 -12.38 -45.51
C GLU A 445 8.96 -13.44 -46.08
N THR A 446 9.45 -14.67 -46.24
CA THR A 446 8.65 -15.79 -46.73
C THR A 446 7.61 -16.23 -45.69
N ASP A 447 8.02 -16.32 -44.43
CA ASP A 447 7.11 -16.68 -43.33
C ASP A 447 6.00 -15.64 -43.16
N TYR A 448 6.33 -14.35 -43.20
CA TYR A 448 5.37 -13.27 -43.00
C TYR A 448 4.31 -13.20 -44.10
N GLN A 449 4.68 -13.49 -45.36
CA GLN A 449 3.75 -13.56 -46.48
C GLN A 449 2.71 -14.67 -46.27
N GLU A 450 3.17 -15.85 -45.87
CA GLU A 450 2.29 -17.00 -45.65
C GLU A 450 1.41 -16.83 -44.40
N ILE A 451 1.95 -16.25 -43.32
CA ILE A 451 1.18 -15.88 -42.12
C ILE A 451 0.06 -14.89 -42.48
N THR A 452 0.38 -13.86 -43.26
CA THR A 452 -0.59 -12.86 -43.71
C THR A 452 -1.72 -13.48 -44.52
N ARG A 453 -1.38 -14.42 -45.41
CA ARG A 453 -2.36 -15.16 -46.21
C ARG A 453 -3.31 -15.95 -45.31
N LYS A 454 -2.78 -16.80 -44.41
CA LYS A 454 -3.57 -17.66 -43.51
C LYS A 454 -4.51 -16.86 -42.59
N TYR A 455 -3.98 -15.79 -41.96
CA TYR A 455 -4.78 -14.94 -41.07
C TYR A 455 -5.86 -14.17 -41.83
N GLY A 456 -5.57 -13.70 -43.04
CA GLY A 456 -6.54 -13.04 -43.92
C GLY A 456 -7.69 -13.97 -44.33
N GLU A 457 -7.39 -15.22 -44.68
CA GLU A 457 -8.40 -16.24 -45.01
C GLU A 457 -9.31 -16.60 -43.81
N ALA A 458 -8.74 -16.60 -42.60
CA ALA A 458 -9.47 -16.83 -41.36
C ALA A 458 -10.22 -15.59 -40.81
N GLY A 459 -10.03 -14.41 -41.44
CA GLY A 459 -10.69 -13.18 -41.02
C GLY A 459 -10.09 -12.49 -39.80
N TYR A 460 -8.80 -12.73 -39.49
CA TYR A 460 -8.09 -12.12 -38.36
C TYR A 460 -6.95 -11.21 -38.81
N ALA A 461 -6.65 -10.20 -37.99
CA ALA A 461 -5.45 -9.38 -38.16
C ALA A 461 -4.21 -10.12 -37.65
N VAL A 462 -3.09 -10.00 -38.36
CA VAL A 462 -1.82 -10.61 -37.97
C VAL A 462 -1.28 -9.95 -36.68
N PRO A 463 -0.98 -10.72 -35.61
CA PRO A 463 -0.36 -10.20 -34.40
C PRO A 463 0.99 -9.54 -34.65
N GLN A 464 1.28 -8.46 -33.92
CA GLN A 464 2.60 -7.83 -33.96
C GLN A 464 3.63 -8.68 -33.21
N LEU A 465 4.70 -9.09 -33.90
CA LEU A 465 5.85 -9.73 -33.27
C LEU A 465 6.75 -8.67 -32.62
N VAL A 466 7.13 -8.89 -31.35
CA VAL A 466 7.99 -7.99 -30.58
C VAL A 466 9.12 -8.81 -29.97
N CYS A 467 10.35 -8.50 -30.41
CA CYS A 467 11.58 -9.10 -29.88
C CYS A 467 12.28 -8.02 -29.04
N PRO A 468 12.17 -8.06 -27.70
CA PRO A 468 12.88 -7.14 -26.84
C PRO A 468 14.39 -7.31 -27.05
N PRO A 469 15.20 -6.22 -27.05
CA PRO A 469 16.65 -6.36 -27.12
C PRO A 469 17.14 -7.26 -25.99
N ALA A 470 18.18 -8.07 -26.29
CA ALA A 470 18.73 -9.08 -25.38
C ALA A 470 18.69 -8.59 -23.93
N LEU A 471 17.99 -9.33 -23.06
CA LEU A 471 17.71 -8.95 -21.69
C LEU A 471 18.96 -9.16 -20.83
N VAL A 472 20.03 -8.40 -21.12
CA VAL A 472 21.33 -8.51 -20.45
C VAL A 472 21.19 -8.09 -18.99
N SER A 473 21.48 -9.01 -18.09
CA SER A 473 21.54 -8.79 -16.65
C SER A 473 22.69 -7.84 -16.30
N ASN A 474 22.36 -6.65 -15.79
CA ASN A 474 23.28 -5.73 -15.12
C ASN A 474 22.82 -5.46 -13.68
#